data_AF-A0A8H5S9I2-F1
#
_entry.id   AF-A0A8H5S9I2-F1
#
_cell.length_a   1.000
_cell.length_b   1.000
_cell.length_c   1.000
_cell.angle_alpha   90.00
_cell.angle_beta   90.00
_cell.angle_gamma   90.00
#
_symmetry.space_group_name_H-M   'P 1'
#
loop_
_entity.id
_entity.type
_entity.pdbx_description
1 polymer ?
#
loop_
_entity_poly.entity_id
_entity_poly.type
_entity_poly.pdbx_seq_one_letter_code
_entity_poly.pdbx_strand_id
1 'polypeptide(L)'
;MHNKTASDKNLRGTGGQRKLRTLPFSEQCFQDIAKKFYIHDSINRVVSRANVSQFSAVKLEMARHEGHELLAHVYSARTSNAWDGDLAVSATYFLHCRLTFAVMFGCPLSVEAEILARLEAATYEICHPLLVPSMLVEIERRRHLPIIDDTLDQIEARFLELDDPESLQHLTEAEKLTRKEEKRSAWLDMLYLRNQWTRTT
;
A
#
# COMPACT_ATOMS: atom_id res chain seq x y z
N MET A 1 -38.49 27.94 -20.56
CA MET A 1 -38.12 29.02 -19.62
C MET A 1 -37.71 28.34 -18.30
N HIS A 2 -36.42 28.10 -17.99
CA HIS A 2 -35.53 28.96 -17.16
C HIS A 2 -36.33 29.80 -16.13
N ASN A 3 -36.13 29.77 -14.80
CA ASN A 3 -34.90 29.56 -14.00
C ASN A 3 -35.21 29.31 -12.49
N LYS A 4 -34.28 28.58 -11.83
CA LYS A 4 -33.77 28.59 -10.42
C LYS A 4 -34.57 29.13 -9.21
N THR A 5 -34.56 28.32 -8.14
CA THR A 5 -33.93 28.57 -6.80
C THR A 5 -33.72 27.20 -6.12
N ALA A 6 -32.49 26.65 -6.01
CA ALA A 6 -31.53 26.84 -4.91
C ALA A 6 -32.08 26.50 -3.50
N SER A 7 -31.80 25.28 -3.00
CA SER A 7 -31.56 25.07 -1.57
C SER A 7 -30.46 24.02 -1.40
N ASP A 8 -29.37 24.53 -0.87
CA ASP A 8 -28.11 23.91 -0.55
C ASP A 8 -28.23 23.10 0.75
N LYS A 9 -27.82 21.83 0.75
CA LYS A 9 -27.37 21.11 1.95
C LYS A 9 -26.24 20.16 1.60
N ASN A 10 -25.06 20.76 1.54
CA ASN A 10 -23.75 20.13 1.65
C ASN A 10 -23.65 19.20 2.87
N LEU A 11 -23.46 17.91 2.61
CA LEU A 11 -22.71 16.97 3.47
C LEU A 11 -21.80 16.15 2.56
N ARG A 12 -20.93 16.83 1.81
CA ARG A 12 -19.81 16.17 1.12
C ARG A 12 -18.63 16.20 2.08
N GLY A 13 -18.44 15.09 2.78
CA GLY A 13 -17.18 14.81 3.45
C GLY A 13 -16.02 15.02 2.48
N THR A 14 -15.00 15.71 2.96
CA THR A 14 -13.73 16.00 2.29
C THR A 14 -12.97 14.71 2.02
N GLY A 15 -13.43 13.94 1.03
CA GLY A 15 -12.62 12.92 0.39
C GLY A 15 -11.64 13.63 -0.53
N GLY A 16 -10.36 13.65 -0.15
CA GLY A 16 -9.28 14.18 -0.97
C GLY A 16 -9.43 13.76 -2.43
N GLN A 17 -9.11 14.68 -3.34
CA GLN A 17 -9.28 14.49 -4.78
C GLN A 17 -8.69 13.14 -5.24
N ARG A 18 -9.56 12.14 -5.41
CA ARG A 18 -9.20 10.83 -5.94
C ARG A 18 -8.94 11.01 -7.43
N LYS A 19 -7.66 11.19 -7.80
CA LYS A 19 -7.23 11.58 -9.15
C LYS A 19 -7.51 10.56 -10.27
N LEU A 20 -8.01 9.36 -10.01
CA LEU A 20 -8.34 8.39 -11.06
C LEU A 20 -9.69 7.71 -10.77
N ARG A 21 -10.77 8.25 -11.36
CA ARG A 21 -12.07 7.57 -11.50
C ARG A 21 -12.28 6.98 -12.90
N THR A 22 -11.32 7.18 -13.80
CA THR A 22 -11.44 6.82 -15.21
C THR A 22 -10.36 5.79 -15.53
N LEU A 23 -10.78 4.60 -15.96
CA LEU A 23 -9.88 3.55 -16.43
C LEU A 23 -9.44 3.87 -17.88
N PRO A 24 -8.23 3.46 -18.30
CA PRO A 24 -7.75 3.70 -19.66
C PRO A 24 -8.42 2.80 -20.72
N PHE A 25 -9.45 2.05 -20.34
CA PHE A 25 -10.20 1.13 -21.19
C PHE A 25 -11.70 1.19 -20.86
N SER A 26 -12.53 0.68 -21.78
CA SER A 26 -13.99 0.67 -21.61
C SER A 26 -14.43 -0.25 -20.47
N GLU A 27 -15.63 0.00 -19.94
CA GLU A 27 -16.25 -0.86 -18.94
C GLU A 27 -16.37 -2.32 -19.43
N GLN A 28 -16.73 -2.53 -20.69
CA GLN A 28 -16.80 -3.86 -21.28
C GLN A 28 -15.45 -4.57 -21.24
N CYS A 29 -14.37 -3.88 -21.59
CA CYS A 29 -13.02 -4.43 -21.54
C CYS A 29 -12.64 -4.79 -20.10
N PHE A 30 -12.98 -3.95 -19.12
CA PHE A 30 -12.77 -4.27 -17.71
C PHE A 30 -13.52 -5.52 -17.28
N GLN A 31 -14.80 -5.65 -17.64
CA GLN A 31 -15.62 -6.81 -17.32
C GLN A 31 -15.04 -8.09 -17.95
N ASP A 32 -14.56 -8.00 -19.18
CA ASP A 32 -13.92 -9.12 -19.87
C ASP A 32 -12.60 -9.53 -19.18
N ILE A 33 -11.78 -8.56 -18.76
CA ILE A 33 -10.57 -8.80 -17.97
C ILE A 33 -10.94 -9.44 -16.64
N ALA A 34 -11.90 -8.86 -15.91
CA ALA A 34 -12.33 -9.37 -14.60
C ALA A 34 -12.82 -10.81 -14.68
N LYS A 35 -13.57 -11.15 -15.73
CA LYS A 35 -14.05 -12.51 -15.98
C LYS A 35 -12.91 -13.47 -16.33
N LYS A 36 -12.00 -13.08 -17.23
CA LYS A 36 -10.89 -13.94 -17.69
C LYS A 36 -9.83 -14.16 -16.61
N PHE A 37 -9.57 -13.17 -15.78
CA PHE A 37 -8.60 -13.24 -14.68
C PHE A 37 -9.23 -13.62 -13.34
N TYR A 38 -10.52 -13.96 -13.31
CA TYR A 38 -11.23 -14.35 -12.10
C TYR A 38 -11.05 -13.33 -10.97
N ILE A 39 -11.23 -12.04 -11.28
CA ILE A 39 -11.18 -10.98 -10.28
C ILE A 39 -12.45 -11.05 -9.44
N HIS A 40 -12.30 -11.22 -8.13
CA HIS A 40 -13.42 -11.26 -7.19
C HIS A 40 -13.71 -9.87 -6.61
N ASP A 41 -14.99 -9.59 -6.31
CA ASP A 41 -15.47 -8.30 -5.83
C ASP A 41 -14.86 -7.83 -4.50
N SER A 42 -14.16 -8.70 -3.77
CA SER A 42 -13.39 -8.32 -2.59
C SER A 42 -12.38 -7.21 -2.89
N ILE A 43 -11.87 -7.13 -4.13
CA ILE A 43 -10.95 -6.07 -4.54
C ILE A 43 -11.60 -4.69 -4.46
N ASN A 44 -12.91 -4.57 -4.70
CA ASN A 44 -13.63 -3.29 -4.63
C ASN A 44 -13.55 -2.68 -3.23
N ARG A 45 -13.68 -3.53 -2.20
CA ARG A 45 -13.55 -3.10 -0.81
C ARG A 45 -12.13 -2.61 -0.53
N VAL A 46 -11.12 -3.36 -0.96
CA VAL A 46 -9.70 -3.05 -0.76
C VAL A 46 -9.32 -1.75 -1.47
N VAL A 47 -9.75 -1.56 -2.72
CA VAL A 47 -9.48 -0.35 -3.51
C VAL A 47 -10.30 0.84 -3.02
N SER A 48 -11.52 0.66 -2.50
CA SER A 48 -12.31 1.78 -1.99
C SER A 48 -11.72 2.43 -0.72
N ARG A 49 -10.97 1.64 0.08
CA ARG A 49 -10.35 2.06 1.35
C ARG A 49 -8.89 2.47 1.14
N ALA A 50 -8.66 3.44 0.26
CA ALA A 50 -7.31 3.84 -0.17
C ALA A 50 -6.39 4.30 0.97
N ASN A 51 -6.94 4.84 2.06
CA ASN A 51 -6.18 5.48 3.14
C ASN A 51 -5.39 4.51 4.04
N VAL A 52 -5.57 3.20 3.91
CA VAL A 52 -4.92 2.21 4.78
C VAL A 52 -4.45 1.03 3.94
N SER A 53 -3.22 0.58 4.19
CA SER A 53 -2.70 -0.67 3.64
C SER A 53 -3.55 -1.84 4.12
N GLN A 54 -4.05 -2.66 3.19
CA GLN A 54 -4.92 -3.79 3.53
C GLN A 54 -4.45 -5.05 2.81
N PHE A 55 -4.46 -6.17 3.52
CA PHE A 55 -4.34 -7.51 2.95
C PHE A 55 -5.58 -8.32 3.36
N SER A 56 -6.13 -9.09 2.43
CA SER A 56 -7.25 -9.97 2.69
C SER A 56 -7.09 -11.27 1.92
N ALA A 57 -7.50 -12.36 2.55
CA ALA A 57 -7.52 -13.69 1.97
C ALA A 57 -8.92 -14.29 2.20
N VAL A 58 -9.53 -14.82 1.15
CA VAL A 58 -10.85 -15.44 1.21
C VAL A 58 -10.81 -16.76 0.45
N LYS A 59 -11.39 -17.80 1.02
CA LYS A 59 -11.64 -19.06 0.33
C LYS A 59 -13.10 -19.07 -0.11
N LEU A 60 -13.34 -19.32 -1.38
CA LEU A 60 -14.69 -19.30 -1.94
C LEU A 60 -14.75 -20.11 -3.24
N GLU A 61 -15.97 -20.28 -3.74
CA GLU A 61 -16.25 -20.88 -5.03
C GLU A 61 -16.27 -19.79 -6.10
N MET A 62 -15.34 -19.83 -7.05
CA MET A 62 -15.21 -18.78 -8.08
C MET A 62 -15.99 -19.08 -9.35
N ALA A 63 -16.15 -20.36 -9.68
CA ALA A 63 -16.79 -20.78 -10.92
C ALA A 63 -17.33 -22.20 -10.80
N ARG A 64 -18.19 -22.56 -11.75
CA ARG A 64 -18.61 -23.95 -11.99
C ARG A 64 -18.12 -24.38 -13.36
N HIS A 65 -17.43 -25.49 -13.43
CA HIS A 65 -17.00 -26.09 -14.69
C HIS A 65 -17.46 -27.54 -14.72
N GLU A 66 -18.22 -27.91 -15.75
CA GLU A 66 -18.73 -29.28 -15.93
C GLU A 66 -19.49 -29.85 -14.71
N GLY A 67 -20.20 -28.98 -13.96
CA GLY A 67 -20.95 -29.38 -12.77
C GLY A 67 -20.13 -29.49 -11.48
N HIS A 68 -18.81 -29.28 -11.54
CA HIS A 68 -17.94 -29.22 -10.38
C HIS A 68 -17.67 -27.78 -9.93
N GLU A 69 -17.70 -27.56 -8.61
CA GLU A 69 -17.39 -26.26 -7.99
C GLU A 69 -15.88 -26.05 -7.95
N LEU A 70 -15.43 -24.96 -8.57
CA LEU A 70 -14.04 -24.56 -8.59
C LEU A 70 -13.72 -23.72 -7.36
N LEU A 71 -13.26 -24.41 -6.31
CA LEU A 71 -12.73 -23.79 -5.11
C LEU A 71 -11.45 -23.00 -5.43
N ALA A 72 -11.42 -21.76 -4.96
CA ALA A 72 -10.30 -20.86 -5.13
C ALA A 72 -9.96 -20.12 -3.82
N HIS A 73 -8.69 -19.75 -3.70
CA HIS A 73 -8.21 -18.80 -2.71
C HIS A 73 -8.00 -17.45 -3.38
N VAL A 74 -8.74 -16.44 -2.96
CA VAL A 74 -8.61 -15.07 -3.43
C VAL A 74 -7.81 -14.27 -2.42
N TYR A 75 -6.75 -13.64 -2.89
CA TYR A 75 -5.94 -12.68 -2.16
C TYR A 75 -6.15 -11.31 -2.78
N SER A 76 -6.53 -10.34 -1.95
CA SER A 76 -6.65 -8.94 -2.38
C SER A 76 -5.84 -8.07 -1.43
N ALA A 77 -4.96 -7.25 -1.97
CA ALA A 77 -4.17 -6.32 -1.17
C ALA A 77 -4.02 -4.96 -1.84
N ARG A 78 -3.80 -3.93 -1.03
CA ARG A 78 -3.45 -2.58 -1.48
C ARG A 78 -2.43 -1.99 -0.53
N THR A 79 -1.45 -1.31 -1.10
CA THR A 79 -0.43 -0.57 -0.36
C THR A 79 -0.93 0.83 0.01
N SER A 80 -0.25 1.50 0.94
CA SER A 80 -0.72 2.80 1.43
C SER A 80 -0.69 3.84 0.31
N ASN A 81 -1.77 4.62 0.17
CA ASN A 81 -1.81 5.77 -0.72
C ASN A 81 -1.27 7.06 -0.07
N ALA A 82 -0.71 6.97 1.15
CA ALA A 82 -0.09 8.11 1.82
C ALA A 82 1.09 8.67 1.02
N TRP A 83 1.72 7.85 0.18
CA TRP A 83 2.77 8.22 -0.76
C TRP A 83 2.42 7.75 -2.17
N ASP A 84 2.93 8.48 -3.16
CA ASP A 84 2.69 8.20 -4.57
C ASP A 84 3.20 6.80 -4.99
N GLY A 85 2.56 6.25 -6.01
CA GLY A 85 2.89 4.92 -6.54
C GLY A 85 2.30 3.77 -5.72
N ASP A 86 1.11 3.97 -5.15
CA ASP A 86 0.43 2.89 -4.45
C ASP A 86 -0.04 1.80 -5.43
N LEU A 87 0.06 0.57 -4.97
CA LEU A 87 -0.21 -0.63 -5.77
C LEU A 87 -1.37 -1.38 -5.14
N ALA A 88 -2.16 -2.03 -5.96
CA ALA A 88 -3.14 -3.01 -5.50
C ALA A 88 -3.02 -4.29 -6.29
N VAL A 89 -3.37 -5.42 -5.69
CA VAL A 89 -3.35 -6.73 -6.34
C VAL A 89 -4.63 -7.48 -6.03
N SER A 90 -5.15 -8.18 -7.04
CA SER A 90 -6.10 -9.27 -6.90
C SER A 90 -5.46 -10.52 -7.46
N ALA A 91 -5.32 -11.57 -6.65
CA ALA A 91 -4.76 -12.86 -7.06
C ALA A 91 -5.72 -13.98 -6.68
N THR A 92 -6.12 -14.79 -7.66
CA THR A 92 -7.05 -15.90 -7.51
C THR A 92 -6.32 -17.20 -7.82
N TYR A 93 -6.14 -18.02 -6.80
CA TYR A 93 -5.46 -19.30 -6.88
C TYR A 93 -6.46 -20.45 -6.92
N PHE A 94 -6.36 -21.31 -7.94
CA PHE A 94 -7.18 -22.50 -8.08
C PHE A 94 -6.43 -23.75 -7.60
N LEU A 95 -7.01 -24.43 -6.61
CA LEU A 95 -6.40 -25.62 -5.98
C LEU A 95 -6.27 -26.81 -6.94
N HIS A 96 -7.25 -27.00 -7.83
CA HIS A 96 -7.33 -28.17 -8.71
C HIS A 96 -6.23 -28.20 -9.79
N CYS A 97 -5.84 -27.03 -10.30
CA CYS A 97 -4.83 -26.89 -11.36
C CYS A 97 -3.55 -26.19 -10.90
N ARG A 98 -3.50 -25.71 -9.65
CA ARG A 98 -2.38 -24.95 -9.07
C ARG A 98 -1.99 -23.71 -9.87
N LEU A 99 -2.98 -23.05 -10.48
CA LEU A 99 -2.79 -21.83 -11.24
C LEU A 99 -3.22 -20.60 -10.44
N THR A 100 -2.42 -19.55 -10.53
CA THR A 100 -2.73 -18.22 -9.98
C THR A 100 -3.02 -17.27 -11.13
N PHE A 101 -4.21 -16.69 -11.14
CA PHE A 101 -4.54 -15.54 -11.99
C PHE A 101 -4.40 -14.28 -11.15
N ALA A 102 -3.56 -13.35 -11.58
CA ALA A 102 -3.33 -12.13 -10.83
C ALA A 102 -3.44 -10.89 -11.72
N VAL A 103 -4.01 -9.83 -11.15
CA VAL A 103 -4.06 -8.50 -11.74
C VAL A 103 -3.53 -7.51 -10.72
N MET A 104 -2.58 -6.70 -11.15
CA MET A 104 -1.97 -5.67 -10.33
C MET A 104 -2.29 -4.30 -10.92
N PHE A 105 -2.72 -3.39 -10.05
CA PHE A 105 -3.18 -2.05 -10.38
C PHE A 105 -2.18 -1.02 -9.89
N GLY A 106 -2.09 0.11 -10.59
CA GLY A 106 -1.16 1.19 -10.25
C GLY A 106 0.29 0.89 -10.65
N CYS A 107 0.54 -0.16 -11.43
CA CYS A 107 1.87 -0.63 -11.81
C CYS A 107 2.56 0.32 -12.82
N PRO A 108 3.60 1.07 -12.43
CA PRO A 108 4.45 1.76 -13.39
C PRO A 108 5.34 0.76 -14.16
N LEU A 109 5.85 1.18 -15.31
CA LEU A 109 6.70 0.33 -16.18
C LEU A 109 7.92 -0.26 -15.46
N SER A 110 8.51 0.47 -14.50
CA SER A 110 9.63 -0.02 -13.70
C SER A 110 9.25 -1.21 -12.81
N VAL A 111 8.07 -1.16 -12.20
CA VAL A 111 7.55 -2.24 -11.36
C VAL A 111 7.13 -3.44 -12.22
N GLU A 112 6.56 -3.19 -13.40
CA GLU A 112 6.21 -4.23 -14.36
C GLU A 112 7.45 -5.03 -14.78
N ALA A 113 8.50 -4.33 -15.24
CA ALA A 113 9.76 -4.95 -15.65
C ALA A 113 10.38 -5.78 -14.52
N GLU A 114 10.32 -5.27 -13.28
CA GLU A 114 10.83 -6.00 -12.13
C GLU A 114 10.03 -7.28 -11.84
N ILE A 115 8.70 -7.23 -11.92
CA ILE A 115 7.86 -8.41 -11.68
C ILE A 115 8.07 -9.45 -12.75
N LEU A 116 8.17 -9.05 -14.02
CA LEU A 116 8.46 -9.96 -15.12
C LEU A 116 9.82 -10.65 -14.90
N ALA A 117 10.86 -9.90 -14.54
CA ALA A 117 12.18 -10.47 -14.25
C ALA A 117 12.13 -11.47 -13.09
N ARG A 118 11.36 -11.19 -12.02
CA ARG A 118 11.18 -12.11 -10.89
C ARG A 118 10.40 -13.36 -11.26
N LEU A 119 9.39 -13.23 -12.12
CA LEU A 119 8.60 -14.36 -12.61
C LEU A 119 9.40 -15.25 -13.57
N GLU A 120 10.26 -14.66 -14.40
CA GLU A 120 11.18 -15.40 -15.29
C GLU A 120 12.22 -16.21 -14.51
N ALA A 121 12.68 -15.68 -13.37
CA ALA A 121 13.64 -16.36 -12.49
C ALA A 121 12.98 -17.37 -11.54
N ALA A 122 11.65 -17.33 -11.37
CA ALA A 122 10.94 -18.21 -10.45
C ALA A 122 10.92 -19.65 -10.97
N THR A 123 11.16 -20.61 -10.08
CA THR A 123 11.18 -22.03 -10.43
C THR A 123 9.91 -22.71 -9.92
N TYR A 124 10.00 -23.46 -8.83
CA TYR A 124 8.87 -24.12 -8.21
C TYR A 124 7.92 -23.13 -7.50
N GLU A 125 8.43 -21.96 -7.12
CA GLU A 125 7.70 -20.91 -6.41
C GLU A 125 6.52 -20.36 -7.21
N ILE A 126 6.53 -20.51 -8.54
CA ILE A 126 5.44 -20.04 -9.42
C ILE A 126 4.09 -20.67 -9.12
N CYS A 127 4.10 -21.87 -8.52
CA CYS A 127 2.89 -22.56 -8.08
C CYS A 127 2.36 -22.05 -6.73
N HIS A 128 3.10 -21.19 -6.02
CA HIS A 128 2.75 -20.76 -4.68
C HIS A 128 1.68 -19.65 -4.71
N PRO A 129 0.57 -19.79 -3.97
CA PRO A 129 -0.54 -18.83 -4.00
C PRO A 129 -0.17 -17.41 -3.54
N LEU A 130 0.89 -17.28 -2.73
CA LEU A 130 1.34 -16.00 -2.20
C LEU A 130 2.48 -15.37 -3.00
N LEU A 131 2.92 -15.95 -4.13
CA LEU A 131 4.04 -15.39 -4.89
C LEU A 131 3.79 -13.94 -5.35
N VAL A 132 2.66 -13.68 -6.01
CA VAL A 132 2.36 -12.31 -6.47
C VAL A 132 2.10 -11.35 -5.30
N PRO A 133 1.33 -11.73 -4.25
CA PRO A 133 1.23 -10.93 -3.05
C PRO A 133 2.57 -10.65 -2.33
N SER A 134 3.52 -11.59 -2.31
CA SER A 134 4.83 -11.37 -1.69
C SER A 134 5.66 -10.38 -2.50
N MET A 135 5.64 -10.47 -3.83
CA MET A 135 6.27 -9.48 -4.69
C MET A 135 5.76 -8.06 -4.40
N LEU A 136 4.43 -7.88 -4.23
CA LEU A 136 3.84 -6.60 -3.85
C LEU A 136 4.43 -6.06 -2.54
N VAL A 137 4.50 -6.91 -1.51
CA VAL A 137 5.04 -6.53 -0.19
C VAL A 137 6.52 -6.15 -0.26
N GLU A 138 7.31 -6.86 -1.06
CA GLU A 138 8.73 -6.56 -1.25
C GLU A 138 8.98 -5.28 -2.03
N ILE A 139 8.15 -4.99 -3.04
CA ILE A 139 8.15 -3.71 -3.75
C ILE A 139 7.79 -2.58 -2.80
N GLU A 140 6.75 -2.76 -2.00
CA GLU A 140 6.32 -1.76 -1.01
C GLU A 140 7.39 -1.49 0.04
N ARG A 141 8.08 -2.54 0.52
CA ARG A 141 9.19 -2.39 1.44
C ARG A 141 10.28 -1.49 0.84
N ARG A 142 10.70 -1.75 -0.40
CA ARG A 142 11.71 -0.91 -1.07
C ARG A 142 11.24 0.51 -1.31
N ARG A 143 9.95 0.72 -1.58
CA ARG A 143 9.35 2.05 -1.69
C ARG A 143 9.45 2.83 -0.38
N HIS A 144 9.24 2.17 0.76
CA HIS A 144 9.28 2.82 2.07
C HIS A 144 10.68 3.09 2.63
N LEU A 145 11.70 2.32 2.25
CA LEU A 145 13.06 2.53 2.76
C LEU A 145 13.56 3.98 2.63
N PRO A 146 13.59 4.60 1.43
CA PRO A 146 14.06 5.98 1.29
C PRO A 146 13.16 6.98 2.02
N ILE A 147 11.84 6.74 2.09
CA ILE A 147 10.91 7.61 2.82
C ILE A 147 11.25 7.62 4.31
N ILE A 148 11.55 6.45 4.88
CA ILE A 148 11.95 6.32 6.28
C ILE A 148 13.29 7.02 6.51
N ASP A 149 14.27 6.79 5.64
CA ASP A 149 15.58 7.43 5.73
C ASP A 149 15.47 8.96 5.69
N ASP A 150 14.74 9.52 4.71
CA ASP A 150 14.49 10.97 4.60
C ASP A 150 13.76 11.53 5.83
N THR A 151 12.82 10.77 6.39
CA THR A 151 12.09 11.18 7.59
C THR A 151 13.00 11.18 8.83
N LEU A 152 13.89 10.20 8.94
CA LEU A 152 14.87 10.13 10.02
C LEU A 152 15.87 11.29 9.93
N ASP A 153 16.36 11.59 8.74
CA ASP A 153 17.28 12.71 8.52
C ASP A 153 16.62 14.06 8.86
N GLN A 154 15.34 14.25 8.52
CA GLN A 154 14.57 15.44 8.90
C GLN A 154 14.37 15.54 10.43
N ILE A 155 14.13 14.42 11.10
CA ILE A 155 14.01 14.38 12.57
C ILE A 155 15.34 14.76 13.21
N GLU A 156 16.46 14.21 12.71
CA GLU A 156 17.81 14.53 13.17
C GLU A 156 18.14 16.02 12.98
N ALA A 157 17.84 16.59 11.81
CA ALA A 157 18.01 18.01 11.54
C ALA A 157 17.22 18.89 12.53
N ARG A 158 15.95 18.56 12.80
CA ARG A 158 15.15 19.28 13.79
C ARG A 158 15.71 19.17 15.20
N PHE A 159 16.28 18.03 15.58
CA PHE A 159 16.93 17.91 16.87
C PHE A 159 18.14 18.84 17.00
N LEU A 160 18.90 19.05 15.92
CA LEU A 160 20.04 19.98 15.89
C LEU A 160 19.58 21.44 15.97
N GLU A 161 18.52 21.82 15.26
CA GLU A 161 17.93 23.17 15.33
C GLU A 161 17.41 23.50 16.74
N LEU A 162 16.85 22.52 17.45
CA LEU A 162 16.38 22.68 18.83
C LEU A 162 17.50 22.83 19.87
N ASP A 163 18.77 22.62 19.50
CA ASP A 163 19.94 22.87 20.35
C ASP A 163 20.47 24.31 20.22
N ASP A 164 19.81 25.17 19.43
CA ASP A 164 20.24 26.56 19.27
C ASP A 164 20.21 27.29 20.63
N PRO A 165 21.35 27.84 21.10
CA PRO A 165 21.45 28.51 22.40
C PRO A 165 20.42 29.62 22.63
N GLU A 166 19.91 30.28 21.58
CA GLU A 166 18.83 31.27 21.71
C GLU A 166 17.53 30.66 22.26
N SER A 167 17.20 29.42 21.89
CA SER A 167 16.00 28.71 22.34
C SER A 167 16.04 28.29 23.82
N LEU A 168 17.22 28.31 24.44
CA LEU A 168 17.48 27.87 25.81
C LEU A 168 17.65 29.03 26.80
N GLN A 169 17.66 30.29 26.34
CA GLN A 169 17.93 31.46 27.18
C GLN A 169 16.83 31.73 28.23
N HIS A 170 15.58 31.36 27.94
CA HIS A 170 14.42 31.66 28.80
C HIS A 170 13.98 30.50 29.71
N LEU A 171 14.63 29.34 29.65
CA LEU A 171 14.23 28.14 30.38
C LEU A 171 14.95 27.99 31.72
N THR A 172 14.23 27.48 32.72
CA THR A 172 14.76 27.17 34.05
C THR A 172 15.71 25.97 33.99
N GLU A 173 16.69 25.86 34.89
CA GLU A 173 17.66 24.74 34.95
C GLU A 173 16.98 23.36 35.00
N ALA A 174 15.88 23.24 35.75
CA ALA A 174 15.11 21.99 35.83
C ALA A 174 14.43 21.63 34.51
N GLU A 175 13.88 22.62 33.80
CA GLU A 175 13.24 22.43 32.49
C GLU A 175 14.26 22.07 31.41
N LYS A 176 15.47 22.66 31.48
CA LYS A 176 16.60 22.29 30.63
C LYS A 176 17.01 20.83 30.83
N LEU A 177 17.01 20.34 32.08
CA LEU A 177 17.36 18.95 32.39
C LEU A 177 16.31 17.98 31.85
N THR A 178 15.02 18.24 32.08
CA THR A 178 13.93 17.39 31.58
C THR A 178 13.93 17.32 30.06
N ARG A 179 14.09 18.46 29.38
CA ARG A 179 14.14 18.51 27.91
C ARG A 179 15.35 17.76 27.33
N LYS A 180 16.50 17.80 28.00
CA LYS A 180 17.68 17.01 27.61
C LYS A 180 17.42 15.51 27.77
N GLU A 181 16.72 15.10 28.82
CA GLU A 181 16.38 13.70 29.04
C GLU A 181 15.36 13.19 28.00
N GLU A 182 14.29 13.94 27.74
CA GLU A 182 13.28 13.62 26.70
C GLU A 182 13.90 13.55 25.30
N LYS A 183 14.82 14.47 25.00
CA LYS A 183 15.56 14.44 23.74
C LYS A 183 16.44 13.19 23.64
N ARG A 184 17.15 12.84 24.71
CA ARG A 184 18.00 11.65 24.75
C ARG A 184 17.17 10.37 24.57
N SER A 185 16.01 10.27 25.23
CA SER A 185 15.12 9.12 25.05
C SER A 185 14.59 9.04 23.61
N ALA A 186 14.13 10.16 23.05
CA ALA A 186 13.64 10.20 21.67
C ALA A 186 14.73 9.86 20.64
N TRP A 187 15.98 10.27 20.89
CA TRP A 187 17.12 9.92 20.04
C TRP A 187 17.48 8.43 20.14
N LEU A 188 17.41 7.84 21.33
CA LEU A 188 17.61 6.39 21.51
C LEU A 188 16.51 5.58 20.83
N ASP A 189 15.25 6.02 20.91
CA ASP A 189 14.14 5.40 20.19
C ASP A 189 14.32 5.49 18.67
N MET A 190 14.74 6.66 18.17
CA MET A 190 15.07 6.86 16.75
C MET A 190 16.19 5.92 16.29
N LEU A 191 17.27 5.78 17.06
CA LEU A 191 18.37 4.87 16.77
C LEU A 191 17.94 3.41 16.81
N TYR A 192 17.11 3.04 17.79
CA TYR A 192 16.56 1.71 17.89
C TYR A 192 15.75 1.36 16.65
N LEU A 193 14.89 2.29 16.20
CA LEU A 193 14.21 2.18 14.91
C LEU A 193 15.24 2.06 13.80
N ARG A 194 16.16 2.99 13.57
CA ARG A 194 17.14 2.87 12.47
C ARG A 194 17.89 1.51 12.42
N ASN A 195 18.30 1.00 13.57
CA ASN A 195 19.05 -0.26 13.70
C ASN A 195 18.20 -1.52 13.45
N GLN A 196 16.91 -1.51 13.78
CA GLN A 196 16.05 -2.66 13.50
C GLN A 196 15.79 -2.84 12.00
N TRP A 197 15.76 -1.74 11.25
CA TRP A 197 15.32 -1.74 9.86
C TRP A 197 16.49 -2.02 8.92
N THR A 198 17.69 -1.52 9.26
CA THR A 198 18.94 -1.81 8.54
C THR A 198 19.45 -3.24 8.71
N ARG A 199 19.06 -3.98 9.76
CA ARG A 199 19.52 -5.36 10.01
C ARG A 199 18.76 -6.46 9.25
N THR A 200 17.79 -6.11 8.41
CA THR A 200 16.97 -7.08 7.66
C THR A 200 17.31 -7.16 6.16
N THR A 201 18.48 -6.68 5.76
CA THR A 201 19.09 -6.93 4.44
C THR A 201 20.13 -8.02 4.54
#